data_AF-A0A354UQA7-F1
#
_entry.id   AF-A0A354UQA7-F1
#
_cell.length_a   1.000
_cell.length_b   1.000
_cell.length_c   1.000
_cell.angle_alpha   90.00
_cell.angle_beta   90.00
_cell.angle_gamma   90.00
#
_symmetry.space_group_name_H-M   'P 1'
#
loop_
_entity.id
_entity.type
_entity.pdbx_description
1 polymer ?
#
loop_
_entity_poly.entity_id
_entity_poly.type
_entity_poly.pdbx_seq_one_letter_code
_entity_poly.pdbx_strand_id
1 'polypeptide(L)'
;MKMTQYKPLKVLLQEKLDTPKKDLIKDINASRKIVWKVVKGLSKVTQGKRMSEKEFMSAVFFTCAIVDDTFTIAEYELMCSVLGRMTKERANALFQSFLNRKNDMLSLLDKIVDDFDWGTKNALLDIIVDILCVDGRLEVPEISYIQKLIN
;
A
#
# COMPACT_ATOMS: atom_id res chain seq x y z
N MET A 1 -12.27 8.42 25.12
CA MET A 1 -12.18 8.45 23.64
C MET A 1 -13.10 7.38 23.08
N LYS A 2 -14.06 7.72 22.23
CA LYS A 2 -14.85 6.70 21.50
C LYS A 2 -13.92 6.11 20.46
N MET A 3 -13.54 4.84 20.62
CA MET A 3 -12.90 4.10 19.53
C MET A 3 -13.88 4.11 18.37
N THR A 4 -13.49 4.73 17.25
CA THR A 4 -14.20 4.53 15.99
C THR A 4 -14.14 3.03 15.73
N GLN A 5 -15.25 2.32 15.93
CA GLN A 5 -15.31 0.89 15.66
C GLN A 5 -15.02 0.71 14.18
N TYR A 6 -13.87 0.12 13.86
CA TYR A 6 -13.58 -0.30 12.51
C TYR A 6 -14.68 -1.26 12.06
N LYS A 7 -15.18 -1.03 10.84
CA LYS A 7 -15.87 -2.10 10.12
C LYS A 7 -14.88 -3.27 10.00
N PRO A 8 -15.30 -4.52 10.23
CA PRO A 8 -14.43 -5.67 10.01
C PRO A 8 -13.82 -5.61 8.61
N LEU A 9 -12.53 -5.95 8.44
CA LEU A 9 -11.83 -5.92 7.15
C LEU A 9 -12.64 -6.61 6.04
N LYS A 10 -13.27 -7.74 6.38
CA LYS A 10 -14.17 -8.49 5.48
C LYS A 10 -15.35 -7.66 4.95
N VAL A 11 -15.91 -6.75 5.75
CA VAL A 11 -17.00 -5.86 5.36
C VAL A 11 -16.49 -4.75 4.44
N LEU A 12 -15.33 -4.16 4.76
CA LEU A 12 -14.70 -3.13 3.92
C LEU A 12 -14.36 -3.66 2.53
N LEU A 13 -13.81 -4.86 2.47
CA LEU A 13 -13.49 -5.54 1.21
C LEU A 13 -14.75 -5.84 0.39
N GLN A 14 -15.80 -6.34 1.04
CA GLN A 14 -17.05 -6.64 0.36
C GLN A 14 -17.71 -5.39 -0.24
N GLU A 15 -17.67 -4.25 0.46
CA GLU A 15 -18.19 -2.96 -0.05
C GLU A 15 -17.36 -2.44 -1.25
N LYS A 16 -16.07 -2.77 -1.31
CA LYS A 16 -15.13 -2.24 -2.31
C LYS A 16 -14.99 -3.12 -3.56
N LEU A 17 -15.31 -4.41 -3.48
CA LEU A 17 -15.29 -5.33 -4.63
C LEU A 17 -16.20 -4.90 -5.79
N ASP A 18 -17.31 -4.21 -5.51
CA ASP A 18 -18.23 -3.70 -6.53
C ASP A 18 -17.87 -2.30 -7.04
N THR A 19 -16.81 -1.69 -6.50
CA THR A 19 -16.41 -0.32 -6.85
C THR A 19 -15.67 -0.30 -8.20
N PRO A 20 -16.08 0.56 -9.16
CA PRO A 20 -15.37 0.67 -10.42
C PRO A 20 -13.89 1.05 -10.25
N LYS A 21 -12.98 0.46 -11.02
CA LYS A 21 -11.52 0.72 -10.99
C LYS A 21 -11.16 2.21 -11.01
N LYS A 22 -11.92 3.03 -11.76
CA LYS A 22 -11.72 4.50 -11.83
C LYS A 22 -11.90 5.19 -10.48
N ASP A 23 -12.83 4.69 -9.65
CA ASP A 23 -13.18 5.24 -8.36
C ASP A 23 -12.17 4.78 -7.31
N LEU A 24 -11.69 3.52 -7.40
CA LEU A 24 -10.54 3.04 -6.62
C LEU A 24 -9.28 3.88 -6.87
N ILE A 25 -8.97 4.21 -8.14
CA ILE A 25 -7.83 5.09 -8.48
C ILE A 25 -7.99 6.48 -7.85
N LYS A 26 -9.21 7.01 -7.81
CA LYS A 26 -9.49 8.32 -7.23
C LYS A 26 -9.27 8.30 -5.71
N ASP A 27 -9.76 7.26 -5.04
CA ASP A 27 -9.62 7.07 -3.60
C ASP A 27 -8.15 6.88 -3.20
N ILE A 28 -7.43 5.98 -3.90
CA ILE A 28 -5.98 5.79 -3.70
C ILE A 28 -5.23 7.11 -3.85
N ASN A 29 -5.53 7.91 -4.88
CA ASN A 29 -4.86 9.19 -5.09
C ASN A 29 -5.20 10.24 -4.01
N ALA A 30 -6.38 10.18 -3.41
CA ALA A 30 -6.73 11.05 -2.28
C ALA A 30 -5.98 10.63 -1.02
N SER A 31 -6.04 9.36 -0.66
CA SER A 31 -5.39 8.81 0.53
C SER A 31 -3.86 8.88 0.45
N ARG A 32 -3.28 8.64 -0.73
CA ARG A 32 -1.83 8.80 -0.99
C ARG A 32 -1.33 10.21 -0.65
N LYS A 33 -2.11 11.26 -0.96
CA LYS A 33 -1.73 12.65 -0.63
C LYS A 33 -1.65 12.88 0.88
N ILE A 34 -2.49 12.20 1.65
CA ILE A 34 -2.47 12.28 3.13
C ILE A 34 -1.22 11.57 3.65
N VAL A 35 -1.02 10.31 3.25
CA VAL A 35 0.14 9.50 3.68
C VAL A 35 1.46 10.16 3.30
N TRP A 36 1.59 10.64 2.07
CA TRP A 36 2.84 11.23 1.58
C TRP A 36 3.24 12.51 2.32
N LYS A 37 2.28 13.34 2.77
CA LYS A 37 2.58 14.52 3.58
C LYS A 37 3.32 14.15 4.86
N VAL A 38 2.90 13.06 5.51
CA VAL A 38 3.49 12.56 6.75
C VAL A 38 4.84 11.91 6.48
N VAL A 39 4.92 11.00 5.50
CA VAL A 39 6.18 10.35 5.10
C VAL A 39 7.25 11.38 4.73
N LYS A 40 6.89 12.45 4.00
CA LYS A 40 7.83 13.54 3.68
C LYS A 40 8.37 14.23 4.93
N GLY A 41 7.54 14.38 5.97
CA GLY A 41 7.93 14.89 7.28
C GLY A 41 8.87 13.95 8.04
N LEU A 42 8.61 12.64 7.98
CA LEU A 42 9.41 11.58 8.62
C LEU A 42 10.73 11.27 7.90
N SER A 43 10.85 11.59 6.61
CA SER A 43 12.07 11.35 5.81
C SER A 43 13.32 12.13 6.27
N LYS A 44 13.17 13.00 7.28
CA LYS A 44 14.28 13.62 8.03
C LYS A 44 14.73 12.79 9.24
N VAL A 45 13.92 11.85 9.72
CA VAL A 45 14.05 11.16 11.02
C VAL A 45 14.57 9.73 10.85
N THR A 46 14.20 9.04 9.76
CA THR A 46 14.66 7.68 9.48
C THR A 46 16.00 7.64 8.73
N GLN A 47 17.10 7.64 9.49
CA GLN A 47 18.44 7.17 9.07
C GLN A 47 19.10 7.88 7.85
N GLY A 48 18.71 9.11 7.52
CA GLY A 48 19.37 9.91 6.48
C GLY A 48 19.18 9.43 5.03
N LYS A 49 18.45 8.33 4.80
CA LYS A 49 18.04 7.88 3.46
C LYS A 49 16.65 8.41 3.16
N ARG A 50 16.56 9.39 2.25
CA ARG A 50 15.29 9.81 1.67
C ARG A 50 14.72 8.71 0.79
N MET A 51 13.59 8.12 1.20
CA MET A 51 12.73 7.36 0.30
C MET A 51 11.87 8.34 -0.51
N SER A 52 11.80 8.15 -1.83
CA SER A 52 10.91 8.90 -2.71
C SER A 52 9.45 8.42 -2.60
N GLU A 53 8.49 9.25 -3.02
CA GLU A 53 7.07 8.90 -3.04
C GLU A 53 6.82 7.63 -3.85
N LYS A 54 7.53 7.49 -4.97
CA LYS A 54 7.43 6.33 -5.85
C LYS A 54 7.98 5.08 -5.18
N GLU A 55 9.11 5.16 -4.49
CA GLU A 55 9.67 4.00 -3.77
C GLU A 55 8.76 3.56 -2.62
N PHE A 56 8.23 4.51 -1.85
CA PHE A 56 7.29 4.21 -0.77
C PHE A 56 6.04 3.54 -1.30
N MET A 57 5.40 4.15 -2.30
CA MET A 57 4.17 3.59 -2.85
C MET A 57 4.43 2.27 -3.57
N SER A 58 5.50 2.12 -4.35
CA SER A 58 5.86 0.83 -4.95
C SER A 58 6.05 -0.25 -3.88
N ALA A 59 6.68 0.08 -2.75
CA ALA A 59 6.81 -0.86 -1.64
C ALA A 59 5.45 -1.26 -1.04
N VAL A 60 4.50 -0.32 -0.92
CA VAL A 60 3.11 -0.62 -0.51
C VAL A 60 2.42 -1.54 -1.52
N PHE A 61 2.49 -1.22 -2.82
CA PHE A 61 1.93 -2.04 -3.90
C PHE A 61 2.52 -3.46 -3.90
N PHE A 62 3.85 -3.59 -3.80
CA PHE A 62 4.51 -4.88 -3.82
C PHE A 62 4.30 -5.68 -2.53
N THR A 63 4.08 -5.03 -1.39
CA THR A 63 3.68 -5.71 -0.16
C THR A 63 2.30 -6.33 -0.30
N CYS A 64 1.39 -5.68 -1.05
CA CYS A 64 0.12 -6.29 -1.42
C CYS A 64 0.36 -7.48 -2.36
N ALA A 65 1.12 -7.28 -3.44
CA ALA A 65 1.35 -8.32 -4.45
C ALA A 65 2.29 -9.50 -4.06
N ILE A 66 2.81 -9.59 -2.82
CA ILE A 66 3.87 -10.58 -2.47
C ILE A 66 3.35 -11.99 -2.19
N VAL A 67 2.08 -12.21 -2.48
CA VAL A 67 1.31 -13.36 -2.07
C VAL A 67 1.71 -14.64 -2.82
N ASP A 68 1.92 -14.54 -4.13
CA ASP A 68 2.29 -15.67 -5.00
C ASP A 68 3.62 -15.43 -5.75
N ASP A 69 4.44 -14.49 -5.25
CA ASP A 69 5.64 -13.98 -5.91
C ASP A 69 5.38 -13.55 -7.38
N THR A 70 4.14 -13.18 -7.70
CA THR A 70 3.70 -12.78 -9.04
C THR A 70 3.05 -11.41 -8.98
N PHE A 71 3.43 -10.55 -9.94
CA PHE A 71 2.80 -9.23 -10.10
C PHE A 71 1.78 -9.31 -11.24
N THR A 72 0.49 -9.26 -10.92
CA THR A 72 -0.56 -9.50 -11.91
C THR A 72 -0.69 -8.35 -12.90
N ILE A 73 -1.42 -8.58 -14.00
CA ILE A 73 -1.72 -7.52 -14.97
C ILE A 73 -2.59 -6.43 -14.33
N ALA A 74 -3.54 -6.80 -13.47
CA ALA A 74 -4.48 -5.84 -12.88
C ALA A 74 -3.78 -4.93 -11.85
N GLU A 75 -2.92 -5.51 -11.00
CA GLU A 75 -2.04 -4.78 -10.08
C GLU A 75 -1.07 -3.87 -10.81
N TYR A 76 -0.45 -4.37 -11.89
CA TYR A 76 0.42 -3.56 -12.75
C TYR A 76 -0.32 -2.36 -13.36
N GLU A 77 -1.51 -2.58 -13.92
CA GLU A 77 -2.31 -1.51 -14.50
C GLU A 77 -2.76 -0.50 -13.45
N LEU A 78 -3.14 -0.96 -12.24
CA LEU A 78 -3.48 -0.09 -11.12
C LEU A 78 -2.28 0.74 -10.69
N MET A 79 -1.13 0.10 -10.47
CA MET A 79 0.12 0.77 -10.10
C MET A 79 0.52 1.80 -11.15
N CYS A 80 0.45 1.47 -12.44
CA CYS A 80 0.71 2.42 -13.54
C CYS A 80 -0.26 3.60 -13.55
N SER A 81 -1.53 3.36 -13.20
CA SER A 81 -2.56 4.40 -13.13
C SER A 81 -2.34 5.35 -11.95
N VAL A 82 -1.73 4.88 -10.85
CA VAL A 82 -1.48 5.67 -9.64
C VAL A 82 -0.10 6.35 -9.67
N LEU A 83 0.96 5.62 -10.04
CA LEU A 83 2.35 6.07 -9.94
C LEU A 83 2.92 6.64 -11.24
N GLY A 84 2.16 6.54 -12.32
CA GLY A 84 2.55 6.96 -13.66
C GLY A 84 3.12 5.82 -14.50
N ARG A 85 3.14 6.05 -15.82
CA ARG A 85 3.47 5.02 -16.81
C ARG A 85 4.93 4.55 -16.66
N MET A 86 5.11 3.26 -16.42
CA MET A 86 6.34 2.52 -16.63
C MET A 86 6.04 1.31 -17.52
N THR A 87 7.05 0.72 -18.17
CA THR A 87 6.81 -0.50 -18.95
C THR A 87 6.61 -1.70 -18.02
N LYS A 88 5.97 -2.76 -18.53
CA LYS A 88 5.73 -3.99 -17.76
C LYS A 88 7.05 -4.64 -17.34
N GLU A 89 8.05 -4.60 -18.20
CA GLU A 89 9.39 -5.13 -17.93
C GLU A 89 10.05 -4.37 -16.78
N ARG A 90 9.91 -3.04 -16.76
CA ARG A 90 10.44 -2.21 -15.68
C ARG A 90 9.70 -2.44 -14.36
N ALA A 91 8.37 -2.58 -14.40
CA ALA A 91 7.57 -2.90 -13.21
C ALA A 91 7.98 -4.27 -12.64
N ASN A 92 8.11 -5.29 -13.49
CA ASN A 92 8.57 -6.61 -13.09
C ASN A 92 9.99 -6.58 -12.52
N ALA A 93 10.91 -5.82 -13.12
CA ALA A 93 12.27 -5.68 -12.58
C ALA A 93 12.28 -5.00 -11.19
N LEU A 94 11.41 -4.01 -10.96
CA LEU A 94 11.25 -3.38 -9.65
C LEU A 94 10.65 -4.36 -8.63
N PHE A 95 9.65 -5.14 -9.03
CA PHE A 95 9.07 -6.17 -8.19
C PHE A 95 10.11 -7.23 -7.80
N GLN A 96 10.88 -7.75 -8.76
CA GLN A 96 11.98 -8.69 -8.47
C GLN A 96 13.05 -8.09 -7.56
N SER A 97 13.39 -6.81 -7.75
CA SER A 97 14.30 -6.10 -6.85
C SER A 97 13.73 -5.97 -5.44
N PHE A 98 12.41 -5.78 -5.31
CA PHE A 98 11.71 -5.77 -4.03
C PHE A 98 11.75 -7.15 -3.37
N LEU A 99 11.46 -8.23 -4.09
CA LEU A 99 11.56 -9.60 -3.57
C LEU A 99 12.95 -9.91 -3.00
N ASN A 100 14.01 -9.55 -3.73
CA ASN A 100 15.39 -9.74 -3.29
C ASN A 100 15.76 -8.96 -2.01
N ARG A 101 15.01 -7.90 -1.69
CA ARG A 101 15.24 -7.01 -0.54
C ARG A 101 14.04 -6.98 0.41
N LYS A 102 13.15 -7.98 0.33
CA LYS A 102 11.84 -7.98 0.99
C LYS A 102 11.95 -7.63 2.47
N ASN A 103 12.82 -8.32 3.19
CA ASN A 103 12.93 -8.15 4.64
C ASN A 103 13.40 -6.73 5.03
N ASP A 104 14.37 -6.16 4.31
CA ASP A 104 14.85 -4.80 4.54
C ASP A 104 13.76 -3.76 4.25
N MET A 105 13.04 -3.95 3.15
CA MET A 105 11.97 -3.04 2.72
C MET A 105 10.77 -3.09 3.65
N LEU A 106 10.36 -4.28 4.09
CA LEU A 106 9.30 -4.46 5.08
C LEU A 106 9.71 -3.86 6.43
N SER A 107 10.95 -4.06 6.88
CA SER A 107 11.43 -3.44 8.12
C SER A 107 11.46 -1.91 8.03
N LEU A 108 11.77 -1.35 6.87
CA LEU A 108 11.75 0.09 6.66
C LEU A 108 10.31 0.63 6.60
N LEU A 109 9.40 -0.07 5.93
CA LEU A 109 7.97 0.26 5.95
C LEU A 109 7.41 0.22 7.37
N ASP A 110 7.69 -0.84 8.12
CA ASP A 110 7.25 -1.01 9.51
C ASP A 110 7.70 0.20 10.37
N LYS A 111 8.97 0.62 10.29
CA LYS A 111 9.47 1.80 11.01
C LYS A 111 8.77 3.11 10.63
N ILE A 112 8.42 3.29 9.35
CA ILE A 112 7.71 4.49 8.90
C ILE A 112 6.28 4.47 9.43
N VAL A 113 5.63 3.31 9.42
CA VAL A 113 4.26 3.11 9.85
C VAL A 113 4.11 3.25 11.38
N ASP A 114 5.10 2.86 12.16
CA ASP A 114 5.10 3.03 13.62
C ASP A 114 4.98 4.51 14.03
N ASP A 115 5.53 5.41 13.22
CA ASP A 115 5.48 6.86 13.44
C ASP A 115 4.17 7.52 12.94
N PHE A 116 3.24 6.75 12.36
CA PHE A 116 1.98 7.28 11.84
C PHE A 116 0.95 7.48 12.94
N ASP A 117 0.29 8.65 12.92
CA ASP A 117 -0.94 8.84 13.66
C ASP A 117 -2.10 7.99 13.09
N TRP A 118 -3.17 7.88 13.86
CA TRP A 118 -4.36 7.11 13.47
C TRP A 118 -5.01 7.59 12.17
N GLY A 119 -4.97 8.89 11.85
CA GLY A 119 -5.51 9.41 10.60
C GLY A 119 -4.71 8.93 9.39
N THR A 120 -3.40 8.85 9.55
CA THR A 120 -2.45 8.42 8.52
C THR A 120 -2.47 6.90 8.34
N LYS A 121 -2.56 6.14 9.44
CA LYS A 121 -2.78 4.68 9.38
C LYS A 121 -4.09 4.35 8.65
N ASN A 122 -5.15 5.11 8.89
CA ASN A 122 -6.42 4.98 8.15
C ASN A 122 -6.26 5.22 6.65
N ALA A 123 -5.62 6.33 6.26
CA ALA A 123 -5.40 6.61 4.85
C ALA A 123 -4.52 5.53 4.18
N LEU A 124 -3.53 4.98 4.89
CA LEU A 124 -2.74 3.87 4.38
C LEU A 124 -3.57 2.58 4.25
N LEU A 125 -4.44 2.29 5.21
CA LEU A 125 -5.35 1.16 5.15
C LEU A 125 -6.32 1.27 3.96
N ASP A 126 -6.87 2.46 3.70
CA ASP A 126 -7.73 2.70 2.53
C ASP A 126 -7.00 2.38 1.22
N ILE A 127 -5.75 2.82 1.08
CA ILE A 127 -4.91 2.50 -0.09
C ILE A 127 -4.76 0.98 -0.26
N ILE A 128 -4.44 0.28 0.82
CA ILE A 128 -4.22 -1.17 0.79
C ILE A 128 -5.51 -1.89 0.40
N VAL A 129 -6.63 -1.54 1.03
CA VAL A 129 -7.95 -2.11 0.71
C VAL A 129 -8.30 -1.89 -0.76
N ASP A 130 -8.10 -0.67 -1.28
CA ASP A 130 -8.39 -0.35 -2.68
C ASP A 130 -7.47 -1.10 -3.66
N ILE A 131 -6.21 -1.38 -3.29
CA ILE A 131 -5.29 -2.22 -4.07
C ILE A 131 -5.78 -3.67 -4.10
N LEU A 132 -6.10 -4.24 -2.94
CA LEU A 132 -6.54 -5.63 -2.80
C LEU A 132 -7.86 -5.91 -3.54
N CYS A 133 -8.76 -4.93 -3.59
CA CYS A 133 -10.03 -5.06 -4.29
C CYS A 133 -9.91 -5.14 -5.82
N VAL A 134 -8.75 -4.79 -6.41
CA VAL A 134 -8.57 -4.88 -7.88
C VAL A 134 -8.44 -6.31 -8.36
N ASP A 135 -7.84 -7.20 -7.57
CA ASP A 135 -7.72 -8.63 -7.90
C ASP A 135 -8.60 -9.55 -7.05
N GLY A 136 -9.24 -9.00 -6.02
CA GLY A 136 -10.25 -9.69 -5.21
C GLY A 136 -9.70 -10.86 -4.40
N ARG A 137 -8.39 -10.92 -4.19
CA ARG A 137 -7.72 -11.92 -3.34
C ARG A 137 -7.20 -11.24 -2.10
N LEU A 138 -7.45 -11.87 -0.94
CA LEU A 138 -6.68 -11.61 0.27
C LEU A 138 -6.03 -12.88 0.74
N GLU A 139 -4.74 -12.79 0.95
CA GLU A 139 -3.95 -13.85 1.55
C GLU A 139 -3.28 -13.38 2.85
N VAL A 140 -2.76 -14.37 3.59
CA VAL A 140 -2.24 -14.20 4.95
C VAL A 140 -1.21 -13.05 5.10
N PRO A 141 -0.30 -12.79 4.14
CA PRO A 141 0.67 -11.70 4.25
C PRO A 141 0.02 -10.31 4.31
N GLU A 142 -0.98 -10.05 3.47
CA GLU A 142 -1.68 -8.75 3.40
C GLU A 142 -2.53 -8.55 4.64
N ILE A 143 -3.22 -9.61 5.08
CA ILE A 143 -3.99 -9.61 6.32
C ILE A 143 -3.08 -9.30 7.52
N SER A 144 -1.88 -9.87 7.56
CA SER A 144 -0.92 -9.61 8.64
C SER A 144 -0.44 -8.17 8.64
N TYR A 145 -0.17 -7.59 7.46
CA TYR A 145 0.22 -6.19 7.32
C TYR A 145 -0.93 -5.24 7.71
N ILE A 146 -2.16 -5.55 7.29
CA ILE A 146 -3.37 -4.82 7.69
C ILE A 146 -3.62 -4.91 9.20
N GLN A 147 -3.51 -6.11 9.78
CA GLN A 147 -3.69 -6.31 11.22
C GLN A 147 -2.69 -5.50 12.05
N LYS A 148 -1.45 -5.34 11.57
CA LYS A 148 -0.48 -4.43 12.20
C LYS A 148 -0.90 -2.97 12.12
N LEU A 149 -1.52 -2.53 11.04
CA LEU A 149 -2.01 -1.15 10.89
C LEU A 149 -3.18 -0.82 11.81
N ILE A 150 -3.98 -1.82 12.17
CA ILE A 150 -5.16 -1.70 13.04
C ILE A 150 -4.81 -1.85 14.53
N ASN A 151 -3.62 -2.37 14.86
CA ASN A 151 -3.12 -2.52 16.24
C ASN A 151 -2.13 -1.40 16.61
#